data_AF-A0L420-F1
#
_entry.id   AF-A0L420-F1
#
_cell.length_a   1.000
_cell.length_b   1.000
_cell.length_c   1.000
_cell.angle_alpha   90.00
_cell.angle_beta   90.00
_cell.angle_gamma   90.00
#
_symmetry.space_group_name_H-M   'P 1'
#
loop_
_entity.id
_entity.type
_entity.pdbx_description
1 polymer ?
#
loop_
_entity_poly.entity_id
_entity_poly.type
_entity_poly.pdbx_seq_one_letter_code
_entity_poly.pdbx_strand_id
1 'polypeptide(L)'
;MNQGWASERMLLQEGISDHLLGLLSMVAETEQDGDIKFPPQTCHELQRMLVCRTYAQSMIELCYLLRAGHACGDHVTLFWEVGAARSQRFRHYFNERLPAQQVTAESSGVVIADQQDRFTVHYSRMPLLAALWEFLFSALDYAQLDESITTMLMHHGDSRQATSQCANQLARLLYAFLKDHLPEAQQQRKFRRITQFIQNYTNNHTFAPDALDNSAILQFWQQFSLGHDEDGGDFKKFETVYHDFLNYRRALRAAIHQQALMHTHVLGTDRDAGEWEPDSEQSAALWETLRELDEEASPLHHLNTPPCDEIKFFNNREQNLLKRIVEGNRDANDLALSLLRCELFGHTQACIVQALRQKVEGADLLKTIAEINTPSYRQHQQSMQDIAHHLTRVQYASLHLLLYHQEAESIRLILNLYPDLDLSKGREHHTESVGDEGSMDGVAQLRSILEQQGVWQSVQREAARAYKGIARQGFRDNEMDSPTICAGHAQAAPLLEQMDKLLSRFLTTLHHLFPDENEADTLFAADRAAFTRQFRRMYGGES
;
A
#
# COMPACT_ATOMS: atom_id res chain seq x y z
N MET A 1 -15.86 22.12 0.54
CA MET A 1 -14.81 22.39 1.55
C MET A 1 -14.49 21.21 2.48
N ASN A 2 -15.27 20.12 2.54
CA ASN A 2 -15.04 18.99 3.46
C ASN A 2 -14.26 17.77 2.89
N GLN A 3 -13.92 17.72 1.59
CA GLN A 3 -13.26 16.54 1.00
C GLN A 3 -11.75 16.47 1.29
N GLY A 4 -11.02 17.59 1.21
CA GLY A 4 -9.57 17.60 1.48
C GLY A 4 -9.19 17.21 2.91
N TRP A 5 -10.09 17.46 3.87
CA TRP A 5 -9.89 17.12 5.29
C TRP A 5 -10.20 15.63 5.57
N ALA A 6 -11.14 15.03 4.84
CA ALA A 6 -11.40 13.61 4.89
C ALA A 6 -10.22 12.81 4.32
N SER A 7 -9.64 13.27 3.22
CA SER A 7 -8.50 12.62 2.56
C SER A 7 -7.18 12.72 3.34
N GLU A 8 -6.94 13.80 4.11
CA GLU A 8 -5.81 13.87 5.04
C GLU A 8 -5.99 12.90 6.23
N ARG A 9 -7.22 12.77 6.75
CA ARG A 9 -7.57 11.81 7.81
C ARG A 9 -7.37 10.36 7.35
N MET A 10 -7.70 10.09 6.10
CA MET A 10 -7.52 8.82 5.39
C MET A 10 -6.06 8.43 5.19
N LEU A 11 -5.23 9.37 4.74
CA LEU A 11 -3.78 9.16 4.56
C LEU A 11 -3.03 8.97 5.88
N LEU A 12 -3.54 9.55 6.97
CA LEU A 12 -2.99 9.31 8.30
C LEU A 12 -3.36 7.92 8.84
N GLN A 13 -4.43 7.29 8.32
CA GLN A 13 -4.93 5.97 8.75
C GLN A 13 -4.32 4.80 7.97
N GLU A 14 -3.83 5.04 6.75
CA GLU A 14 -3.12 4.04 5.95
C GLU A 14 -1.71 3.76 6.46
N GLY A 15 -1.45 2.46 6.71
CA GLY A 15 -0.23 1.99 7.38
C GLY A 15 -0.30 2.05 8.92
N ILE A 16 -1.43 2.51 9.49
CA ILE A 16 -1.77 2.24 10.88
C ILE A 16 -2.17 0.77 10.98
N SER A 17 -1.59 0.01 11.90
CA SER A 17 -2.05 -1.36 12.16
C SER A 17 -3.50 -1.39 12.65
N ASP A 18 -4.25 -2.44 12.33
CA ASP A 18 -5.61 -2.66 12.88
C ASP A 18 -5.62 -2.62 14.41
N HIS A 19 -4.52 -3.06 15.03
CA HIS A 19 -4.32 -2.96 16.47
C HIS A 19 -4.33 -1.51 16.97
N LEU A 20 -3.59 -0.61 16.33
CA LEU A 20 -3.56 0.80 16.70
C LEU A 20 -4.89 1.51 16.40
N LEU A 21 -5.58 1.14 15.31
CA LEU A 21 -6.94 1.63 15.05
C LEU A 21 -7.93 1.17 16.13
N GLY A 22 -7.87 -0.10 16.54
CA GLY A 22 -8.70 -0.66 17.61
C GLY A 22 -8.50 0.06 18.95
N LEU A 23 -7.25 0.38 19.31
CA LEU A 23 -6.93 1.15 20.51
C LEU A 23 -7.49 2.58 20.46
N LEU A 24 -7.40 3.24 19.31
CA LEU A 24 -7.97 4.58 19.12
C LEU A 24 -9.51 4.57 19.16
N SER A 25 -10.15 3.53 18.62
CA SER A 25 -11.60 3.35 18.72
C SER A 25 -12.03 3.12 20.17
N MET A 26 -11.30 2.29 20.92
CA MET A 26 -11.56 2.05 22.33
C MET A 26 -11.50 3.35 23.16
N VAL A 27 -10.51 4.20 22.92
CA VAL A 27 -10.44 5.52 23.57
C VAL A 27 -11.64 6.40 23.16
N ALA A 28 -12.04 6.39 21.89
CA ALA A 28 -13.19 7.18 21.42
C ALA A 28 -14.55 6.69 21.98
N GLU A 29 -14.68 5.39 22.20
CA GLU A 29 -15.86 4.71 22.73
C GLU A 29 -15.87 4.65 24.26
N THR A 30 -14.83 5.17 24.93
CA THR A 30 -14.78 5.14 26.40
C THR A 30 -15.93 5.94 26.98
N GLU A 31 -16.84 5.26 27.68
CA GLU A 31 -17.95 5.86 28.39
C GLU A 31 -17.65 5.97 29.88
N GLN A 32 -18.13 7.05 30.49
CA GLN A 32 -18.07 7.25 31.92
C GLN A 32 -19.34 7.95 32.40
N ASP A 33 -19.99 7.36 33.41
CA ASP A 33 -21.26 7.85 33.97
C ASP A 33 -22.38 7.98 32.92
N GLY A 34 -22.37 7.14 31.88
CA GLY A 34 -23.34 7.14 30.78
C GLY A 34 -23.11 8.18 29.68
N ASP A 35 -22.00 8.93 29.75
CA ASP A 35 -21.59 9.90 28.73
C ASP A 35 -20.25 9.49 28.09
N ILE A 36 -20.05 9.86 26.82
CA ILE A 36 -18.75 9.71 26.15
C ILE A 36 -17.68 10.54 26.89
N LYS A 37 -16.65 9.85 27.40
CA LYS A 37 -15.59 10.43 28.22
C LYS A 37 -14.81 11.48 27.44
N PHE A 38 -14.39 11.18 26.21
CA PHE A 38 -13.56 12.07 25.40
C PHE A 38 -14.33 12.70 24.22
N PRO A 39 -14.25 14.03 24.01
CA PRO A 39 -14.87 14.65 22.84
C PRO A 39 -14.25 14.15 21.52
N PRO A 40 -15.02 14.06 20.42
CA PRO A 40 -14.48 13.65 19.11
C PRO A 40 -13.29 14.49 18.65
N GLN A 41 -13.29 15.80 18.95
CA GLN A 41 -12.19 16.71 18.62
C GLN A 41 -10.89 16.34 19.36
N THR A 42 -11.00 15.89 20.62
CA THR A 42 -9.85 15.46 21.43
C THR A 42 -9.28 14.15 20.92
N CYS A 43 -10.15 13.19 20.56
CA CYS A 43 -9.72 11.92 19.95
C CYS A 43 -9.01 12.15 18.61
N HIS A 44 -9.50 13.10 17.81
CA HIS A 44 -8.84 13.49 16.56
C HIS A 44 -7.47 14.14 16.81
N GLU A 45 -7.37 15.04 17.78
CA GLU A 45 -6.10 15.67 18.15
C GLU A 45 -5.09 14.64 18.67
N LEU A 46 -5.53 13.66 19.46
CA LEU A 46 -4.73 12.54 19.93
C LEU A 46 -4.21 11.68 18.75
N GLN A 47 -5.10 11.24 17.87
CA GLN A 47 -4.74 10.47 16.68
C GLN A 47 -3.69 11.20 15.85
N ARG A 48 -3.92 12.49 15.56
CA ARG A 48 -2.97 13.32 14.82
C ARG A 48 -1.62 13.43 15.54
N MET A 49 -1.63 13.59 16.86
CA MET A 49 -0.39 13.69 17.66
C MET A 49 0.44 12.41 17.60
N LEU A 50 -0.21 11.25 17.72
CA LEU A 50 0.42 9.93 17.69
C LEU A 50 0.95 9.60 16.30
N VAL A 51 0.12 9.73 15.27
CA VAL A 51 0.50 9.45 13.88
C VAL A 51 1.65 10.34 13.44
N CYS A 52 1.59 11.64 13.76
CA CYS A 52 2.64 12.59 13.39
C CYS A 52 3.87 12.57 14.30
N ARG A 53 3.90 11.71 15.34
CA ARG A 53 4.96 11.63 16.36
C ARG A 53 5.30 12.97 17.03
N THR A 54 4.29 13.79 17.29
CA THR A 54 4.43 15.15 17.88
C THR A 54 4.10 15.20 19.38
N TYR A 55 4.22 14.06 20.07
CA TYR A 55 3.78 13.91 21.47
C TYR A 55 4.83 14.27 22.54
N ALA A 56 6.07 14.62 22.17
CA ALA A 56 7.15 14.85 23.15
C ALA A 56 6.80 15.91 24.21
N GLN A 57 6.27 17.06 23.79
CA GLN A 57 5.85 18.12 24.71
C GLN A 57 4.64 17.70 25.55
N SER A 58 3.65 17.07 24.93
CA SER A 58 2.46 16.56 25.63
C SER A 58 2.81 15.50 26.67
N MET A 59 3.86 14.70 26.45
CA MET A 59 4.35 13.72 27.42
C MET A 59 4.91 14.39 28.68
N ILE A 60 5.63 15.50 28.52
CA ILE A 60 6.12 16.31 29.65
C ILE A 60 4.94 16.92 30.41
N GLU A 61 3.98 17.52 29.70
CA GLU A 61 2.76 18.09 30.29
C GLU A 61 1.95 17.03 31.05
N LEU A 62 1.86 15.81 30.52
CA LEU A 62 1.20 14.67 31.18
C LEU A 62 1.92 14.29 32.48
N CYS A 63 3.25 14.16 32.47
CA CYS A 63 4.00 13.85 33.70
C CYS A 63 3.80 14.91 34.79
N TYR A 64 3.75 16.20 34.43
CA TYR A 64 3.41 17.26 35.38
C TYR A 64 1.95 17.16 35.88
N LEU A 65 1.01 16.77 35.02
CA LEU A 65 -0.38 16.54 35.41
C LEU A 65 -0.52 15.36 36.39
N LEU A 66 0.22 14.27 36.18
CA LEU A 66 0.26 13.12 37.10
C LEU A 66 0.76 13.52 38.49
N ARG A 67 1.77 14.38 38.56
CA ARG A 67 2.27 14.94 39.83
C ARG A 67 1.22 15.81 40.53
N ALA A 68 0.50 16.63 39.77
CA ALA A 68 -0.61 17.40 40.31
C ALA A 68 -1.75 16.50 40.84
N GLY A 69 -2.05 15.41 40.13
CA GLY A 69 -3.00 14.38 40.58
C GLY A 69 -2.56 13.70 41.87
N HIS A 70 -1.30 13.26 41.94
CA HIS A 70 -0.72 12.67 43.15
C HIS A 70 -0.77 13.61 44.35
N ALA A 71 -0.53 14.91 44.15
CA ALA A 71 -0.68 15.91 45.21
C ALA A 71 -2.12 16.04 45.74
N CYS A 72 -3.13 15.66 44.93
CA CYS A 72 -4.54 15.61 45.33
C CYS A 72 -4.95 14.27 45.97
N GLY A 73 -4.02 13.33 46.14
CA GLY A 73 -4.26 12.00 46.70
C GLY A 73 -3.61 10.90 45.86
N ASP A 74 -4.14 10.66 44.66
CA ASP A 74 -3.61 9.69 43.71
C ASP A 74 -3.73 10.18 42.25
N HIS A 75 -2.76 9.79 41.45
CA HIS A 75 -2.67 10.13 40.04
C HIS A 75 -3.68 9.35 39.17
N VAL A 76 -4.04 8.13 39.57
CA VAL A 76 -5.03 7.32 38.85
C VAL A 76 -6.43 7.85 39.09
N THR A 77 -6.76 8.20 40.33
CA THR A 77 -8.09 8.72 40.69
C THR A 77 -8.45 10.02 39.98
N LEU A 78 -7.45 10.86 39.65
CA LEU A 78 -7.66 12.08 38.85
C LEU A 78 -8.44 11.82 37.55
N PHE A 79 -8.08 10.80 36.78
CA PHE A 79 -8.71 10.55 35.46
C PHE A 79 -10.03 9.79 35.56
N TRP A 80 -10.32 9.21 36.72
CA TRP A 80 -11.55 8.48 37.00
C TRP A 80 -12.60 9.31 37.74
N GLU A 81 -12.24 10.30 38.56
CA GLU A 81 -13.23 11.06 39.33
C GLU A 81 -13.69 12.36 38.62
N VAL A 82 -12.99 12.80 37.57
CA VAL A 82 -13.36 13.99 36.79
C VAL A 82 -14.60 13.74 35.90
N GLY A 83 -14.97 12.48 35.65
CA GLY A 83 -16.02 12.16 34.68
C GLY A 83 -15.57 12.42 33.25
N ALA A 84 -16.50 12.86 32.39
CA ALA A 84 -16.20 13.34 31.06
C ALA A 84 -15.04 14.36 31.05
N ALA A 85 -13.98 14.06 30.30
CA ALA A 85 -12.75 14.85 30.26
C ALA A 85 -13.02 16.20 29.58
N ARG A 86 -13.34 17.22 30.38
CA ARG A 86 -13.62 18.59 29.95
C ARG A 86 -12.82 19.56 30.80
N SER A 87 -12.31 20.63 30.20
CA SER A 87 -11.47 21.63 30.89
C SER A 87 -12.10 22.20 32.17
N GLN A 88 -13.42 22.42 32.16
CA GLN A 88 -14.15 22.94 33.31
C GLN A 88 -14.23 21.94 34.47
N ARG A 89 -14.33 20.63 34.18
CA ARG A 89 -14.38 19.59 35.22
C ARG A 89 -13.02 19.40 35.88
N PHE A 90 -11.93 19.41 35.11
CA PHE A 90 -10.59 19.44 35.69
C PHE A 90 -10.35 20.67 36.57
N ARG A 91 -10.80 21.85 36.13
CA ARG A 91 -10.71 23.07 36.94
C ARG A 91 -11.46 22.95 38.25
N HIS A 92 -12.67 22.38 38.22
CA HIS A 92 -13.45 22.13 39.42
C HIS A 92 -12.73 21.15 40.37
N TYR A 93 -12.28 20.00 39.85
CA TYR A 93 -11.55 18.98 40.59
C TYR A 93 -10.35 19.55 41.36
N PHE A 94 -9.48 20.28 40.67
CA PHE A 94 -8.27 20.84 41.29
C PHE A 94 -8.59 21.97 42.29
N ASN A 95 -9.61 22.79 42.04
CA ASN A 95 -10.03 23.82 42.99
C ASN A 95 -10.57 23.25 44.31
N GLU A 96 -11.19 22.07 44.28
CA GLU A 96 -11.77 21.45 45.48
C GLU A 96 -10.77 20.63 46.30
N ARG A 97 -9.74 20.06 45.64
CA ARG A 97 -8.92 19.00 46.25
C ARG A 97 -7.44 19.33 46.43
N LEU A 98 -6.95 20.40 45.83
CA LEU A 98 -5.53 20.75 45.98
C LEU A 98 -5.22 21.18 47.43
N PRO A 99 -4.29 20.49 48.11
CA PRO A 99 -3.74 21.02 49.35
C PRO A 99 -2.92 22.28 49.04
N ALA A 100 -2.89 23.24 49.97
CA ALA A 100 -2.29 24.55 49.77
C ALA A 100 -0.73 24.57 49.66
N GLN A 101 -0.07 23.49 49.21
CA GLN A 101 1.39 23.42 49.09
C GLN A 101 1.87 22.72 47.80
N GLN A 102 2.90 23.33 47.18
CA GLN A 102 3.63 22.96 45.94
C GLN A 102 2.84 22.91 44.63
N VAL A 103 1.55 22.60 44.65
CA VAL A 103 0.67 22.66 43.48
C VAL A 103 -0.45 23.64 43.75
N THR A 104 -0.68 24.58 42.82
CA THR A 104 -1.69 25.63 42.99
C THR A 104 -2.61 25.68 41.78
N ALA A 105 -3.92 25.78 42.01
CA ALA A 105 -4.88 26.05 40.95
C ALA A 105 -4.94 27.55 40.66
N GLU A 106 -4.62 27.93 39.43
CA GLU A 106 -4.77 29.28 38.92
C GLU A 106 -5.95 29.36 37.93
N SER A 107 -6.26 30.56 37.44
CA SER A 107 -7.37 30.78 36.51
C SER A 107 -7.19 30.08 35.16
N SER A 108 -5.95 29.93 34.69
CA SER A 108 -5.59 29.37 33.38
C SER A 108 -5.16 27.90 33.41
N GLY A 109 -4.87 27.33 34.58
CA GLY A 109 -4.33 25.98 34.70
C GLY A 109 -3.87 25.65 36.12
N VAL A 110 -3.21 24.50 36.24
CA VAL A 110 -2.56 24.08 37.49
C VAL A 110 -1.07 24.36 37.38
N VAL A 111 -0.53 25.02 38.40
CA VAL A 111 0.88 25.39 38.49
C VAL A 111 1.58 24.48 39.49
N ILE A 112 2.58 23.75 39.00
CA ILE A 112 3.49 22.96 39.81
C ILE A 112 4.75 23.80 40.03
N ALA A 113 5.02 24.17 41.29
CA ALA A 113 6.22 24.88 41.68
C ALA A 113 7.30 23.89 42.13
N ASP A 114 8.45 23.93 41.46
CA ASP A 114 9.70 23.34 41.94
C ASP A 114 10.60 24.45 42.49
N GLN A 115 11.61 24.11 43.30
CA GLN A 115 12.40 25.03 44.13
C GLN A 115 12.94 26.30 43.43
N GLN A 116 13.02 26.33 42.08
CA GLN A 116 13.43 27.49 41.28
C GLN A 116 12.62 27.72 39.98
N ASP A 117 11.59 26.91 39.67
CA ASP A 117 10.89 26.97 38.37
C ASP A 117 9.39 26.66 38.51
N ARG A 118 8.57 27.19 37.59
CA ARG A 118 7.11 27.01 37.59
C ARG A 118 6.66 26.42 36.27
N PHE A 119 6.02 25.25 36.31
CA PHE A 119 5.40 24.65 35.14
C PHE A 119 3.88 24.77 35.24
N THR A 120 3.22 25.22 34.18
CA THR A 120 1.76 25.36 34.13
C THR A 120 1.17 24.36 33.16
N VAL A 121 0.28 23.49 33.65
CA VAL A 121 -0.57 22.64 32.80
C VAL A 121 -1.90 23.36 32.61
N HIS A 122 -2.18 23.82 31.40
CA HIS A 122 -3.41 24.53 31.09
C HIS A 122 -4.64 23.61 31.09
N TYR A 123 -5.77 24.08 31.65
CA TYR A 123 -7.02 23.30 31.66
C TYR A 123 -7.52 22.94 30.25
N SER A 124 -7.22 23.77 29.25
CA SER A 124 -7.55 23.49 27.84
C SER A 124 -6.82 22.26 27.30
N ARG A 125 -5.64 21.92 27.85
CA ARG A 125 -4.81 20.79 27.41
C ARG A 125 -5.18 19.48 28.12
N MET A 126 -5.73 19.55 29.33
CA MET A 126 -6.00 18.37 30.17
C MET A 126 -6.91 17.31 29.53
N PRO A 127 -7.95 17.63 28.74
CA PRO A 127 -8.71 16.61 28.02
C PRO A 127 -7.85 15.76 27.07
N LEU A 128 -6.92 16.39 26.35
CA LEU A 128 -5.99 15.71 25.45
C LEU A 128 -4.98 14.86 26.21
N LEU A 129 -4.45 15.38 27.34
CA LEU A 129 -3.53 14.64 28.19
C LEU A 129 -4.19 13.43 28.85
N ALA A 130 -5.47 13.54 29.23
CA ALA A 130 -6.26 12.44 29.74
C ALA A 130 -6.50 11.36 28.67
N ALA A 131 -6.82 11.76 27.43
CA ALA A 131 -6.96 10.82 26.33
C ALA A 131 -5.62 10.15 25.97
N LEU A 132 -4.50 10.88 26.04
CA LEU A 132 -3.15 10.33 25.88
C LEU A 132 -2.83 9.32 26.99
N TRP A 133 -3.20 9.61 28.24
CA TRP A 133 -3.04 8.69 29.36
C TRP A 133 -3.83 7.40 29.17
N GLU A 134 -5.11 7.50 28.82
CA GLU A 134 -5.97 6.35 28.51
C GLU A 134 -5.34 5.49 27.41
N PHE A 135 -4.90 6.12 26.32
CA PHE A 135 -4.22 5.42 25.23
C PHE A 135 -2.94 4.71 25.68
N LEU A 136 -2.07 5.37 26.46
CA LEU A 136 -0.83 4.77 26.96
C LEU A 136 -1.12 3.55 27.83
N PHE A 137 -2.12 3.65 28.70
CA PHE A 137 -2.56 2.57 29.57
C PHE A 137 -3.07 1.36 28.77
N SER A 138 -3.77 1.60 27.66
CA SER A 138 -4.28 0.55 26.77
C SER A 138 -3.22 -0.05 25.85
N ALA A 139 -2.21 0.74 25.44
CA ALA A 139 -1.25 0.37 24.40
C ALA A 139 0.05 -0.24 24.95
N LEU A 140 0.46 0.12 26.18
CA LEU A 140 1.76 -0.22 26.75
C LEU A 140 1.63 -1.17 27.95
N ASP A 141 2.73 -1.85 28.27
CA ASP A 141 2.82 -2.73 29.44
C ASP A 141 2.70 -1.91 30.74
N TYR A 142 1.66 -2.23 31.53
CA TYR A 142 1.34 -1.58 32.79
C TYR A 142 2.51 -1.58 33.78
N ALA A 143 3.30 -2.66 33.86
CA ALA A 143 4.41 -2.75 34.81
C ALA A 143 5.49 -1.69 34.52
N GLN A 144 5.75 -1.42 33.24
CA GLN A 144 6.77 -0.45 32.80
C GLN A 144 6.29 0.99 32.99
N LEU A 145 4.98 1.24 32.80
CA LEU A 145 4.36 2.53 33.09
C LEU A 145 4.42 2.83 34.58
N ASP A 146 3.97 1.90 35.42
CA ASP A 146 3.90 2.05 36.87
C ASP A 146 5.29 2.27 37.49
N GLU A 147 6.30 1.51 37.06
CA GLU A 147 7.68 1.69 37.52
C GLU A 147 8.20 3.11 37.19
N SER A 148 7.99 3.56 35.95
CA SER A 148 8.46 4.88 35.50
C SER A 148 7.77 6.03 36.23
N ILE A 149 6.48 5.90 36.53
CA ILE A 149 5.68 6.91 37.21
C ILE A 149 5.97 6.90 38.71
N THR A 150 5.99 5.74 39.35
CA THR A 150 6.32 5.60 40.77
C THR A 150 7.72 6.12 41.06
N THR A 151 8.70 5.84 40.21
CA THR A 151 10.06 6.38 40.34
C THR A 151 10.07 7.91 40.28
N MET A 152 9.27 8.52 39.39
CA MET A 152 9.13 9.98 39.30
C MET A 152 8.44 10.56 40.55
N LEU A 153 7.35 9.94 41.01
CA LEU A 153 6.54 10.44 42.13
C LEU A 153 7.26 10.32 43.48
N MET A 154 8.08 9.28 43.67
CA MET A 154 8.85 9.04 44.91
C MET A 154 10.15 9.86 44.98
N HIS A 155 10.51 10.58 43.92
CA HIS A 155 11.75 11.34 43.89
C HIS A 155 11.63 12.66 44.67
N HIS A 156 12.32 12.74 45.82
CA HIS A 156 12.34 13.93 46.68
C HIS A 156 13.41 14.99 46.32
N GLY A 157 14.16 14.79 45.22
CA GLY A 157 15.20 15.71 44.71
C GLY A 157 14.72 16.64 43.58
N ASP A 158 15.61 17.04 42.65
CA ASP A 158 15.27 17.89 41.48
C ASP A 158 14.13 17.26 40.66
N SER A 159 12.95 17.83 40.84
CA SER A 159 11.72 17.21 40.39
C SER A 159 11.51 17.45 38.90
N ARG A 160 12.11 18.49 38.34
CA ARG A 160 12.14 18.77 36.89
C ARG A 160 12.94 17.70 36.15
N GLN A 161 14.12 17.33 36.67
CA GLN A 161 14.94 16.28 36.06
C GLN A 161 14.21 14.93 36.07
N ALA A 162 13.63 14.54 37.20
CA ALA A 162 12.86 13.30 37.33
C ALA A 162 11.63 13.29 36.39
N THR A 163 10.92 14.42 36.28
CA THR A 163 9.76 14.57 35.37
C THR A 163 10.18 14.44 33.91
N SER A 164 11.29 15.07 33.51
CA SER A 164 11.80 14.96 32.14
C SER A 164 12.32 13.57 31.81
N GLN A 165 12.93 12.86 32.76
CA GLN A 165 13.37 11.48 32.59
C GLN A 165 12.18 10.54 32.39
N CYS A 166 11.14 10.68 33.20
CA CYS A 166 9.89 9.93 33.05
C CYS A 166 9.26 10.19 31.67
N ALA A 167 9.09 11.45 31.28
CA ALA A 167 8.51 11.81 29.98
C ALA A 167 9.32 11.23 28.80
N ASN A 168 10.65 11.28 28.86
CA ASN A 168 11.51 10.70 27.83
C ASN A 168 11.39 9.17 27.78
N GLN A 169 11.27 8.50 28.94
CA GLN A 169 11.08 7.06 29.01
C GLN A 169 9.73 6.65 28.42
N LEU A 170 8.64 7.31 28.80
CA LEU A 170 7.31 7.08 28.22
C LEU A 170 7.28 7.34 26.71
N ALA A 171 7.92 8.42 26.24
CA ALA A 171 8.02 8.73 24.82
C ALA A 171 8.80 7.66 24.03
N ARG A 172 9.81 7.02 24.64
CA ARG A 172 10.56 5.90 24.04
C ARG A 172 9.72 4.64 23.95
N LEU A 173 8.99 4.28 25.01
CA LEU A 173 8.07 3.14 25.01
C LEU A 173 6.99 3.31 23.95
N LEU A 174 6.37 4.50 23.89
CA LEU A 174 5.39 4.83 22.87
C LEU A 174 6.01 4.80 21.46
N TYR A 175 7.23 5.29 21.27
CA TYR A 175 7.90 5.24 19.98
C TYR A 175 8.17 3.80 19.52
N ALA A 176 8.60 2.93 20.43
CA ALA A 176 8.84 1.51 20.15
C ALA A 176 7.54 0.82 19.72
N PHE A 177 6.45 1.02 20.46
CA PHE A 177 5.13 0.54 20.10
C PHE A 177 4.68 1.07 18.72
N LEU A 178 4.74 2.38 18.50
CA LEU A 178 4.33 3.01 17.24
C LEU A 178 5.23 2.63 16.05
N LYS A 179 6.44 2.11 16.27
CA LYS A 179 7.32 1.64 15.18
C LYS A 179 6.74 0.41 14.49
N ASP A 180 6.07 -0.46 15.24
CA ASP A 180 5.49 -1.70 14.73
C ASP A 180 4.06 -1.49 14.21
N HIS A 181 3.53 -0.28 14.35
CA HIS A 181 2.14 0.07 14.09
C HIS A 181 1.92 1.31 13.22
N LEU A 182 2.99 2.01 12.84
CA LEU A 182 2.96 3.13 11.90
C LEU A 182 4.09 2.98 10.86
N PRO A 183 3.92 3.56 9.66
CA PRO A 183 5.01 3.67 8.70
C PRO A 183 6.18 4.47 9.31
N GLU A 184 7.38 4.22 8.78
CA GLU A 184 8.58 4.93 9.23
C GLU A 184 8.41 6.46 9.04
N ALA A 185 8.95 7.27 9.97
CA ALA A 185 8.81 8.72 9.93
C ALA A 185 9.32 9.36 8.62
N GLN A 186 10.26 8.71 7.94
CA GLN A 186 10.70 9.10 6.60
C GLN A 186 9.60 8.93 5.54
N GLN A 187 8.88 7.80 5.54
CA GLN A 187 7.76 7.58 4.63
C GLN A 187 6.65 8.60 4.87
N GLN A 188 6.29 8.89 6.12
CA GLN A 188 5.29 9.92 6.42
C GLN A 188 5.66 11.31 5.89
N ARG A 189 6.94 11.71 5.97
CA ARG A 189 7.43 12.97 5.39
C ARG A 189 7.27 12.99 3.87
N LYS A 190 7.65 11.90 3.20
CA LYS A 190 7.46 11.75 1.74
C LYS A 190 5.99 11.86 1.35
N PHE A 191 5.11 11.16 2.06
CA PHE A 191 3.66 11.22 1.86
C PHE A 191 3.11 12.63 1.98
N ARG A 192 3.48 13.39 3.04
CA ARG A 192 3.05 14.80 3.19
C ARG A 192 3.53 15.66 2.03
N ARG A 193 4.74 15.43 1.53
CA ARG A 193 5.30 16.19 0.40
C ARG A 193 4.51 15.94 -0.89
N ILE A 194 4.17 14.68 -1.15
CA ILE A 194 3.31 14.28 -2.28
C ILE A 194 1.93 14.93 -2.14
N THR A 195 1.30 14.85 -0.96
CA THR A 195 0.01 15.51 -0.68
C THR A 195 0.03 17.00 -1.00
N GLN A 196 1.03 17.73 -0.50
CA GLN A 196 1.17 19.18 -0.74
C GLN A 196 1.34 19.50 -2.22
N PHE A 197 2.13 18.70 -2.94
CA PHE A 197 2.28 18.88 -4.38
C PHE A 197 0.95 18.69 -5.12
N ILE A 198 0.22 17.62 -4.82
CA ILE A 198 -1.05 17.31 -5.48
C ILE A 198 -2.08 18.40 -5.22
N GLN A 199 -2.17 18.87 -3.97
CA GLN A 199 -3.07 19.97 -3.60
C GLN A 199 -2.82 21.22 -4.44
N ASN A 200 -1.55 21.56 -4.68
CA ASN A 200 -1.18 22.67 -5.55
C ASN A 200 -1.45 22.36 -7.03
N TYR A 201 -1.17 21.13 -7.47
CA TYR A 201 -1.37 20.69 -8.85
C TYR A 201 -2.85 20.69 -9.27
N THR A 202 -3.76 20.31 -8.36
CA THR A 202 -5.20 20.25 -8.62
C THR A 202 -5.96 21.50 -8.18
N ASN A 203 -5.27 22.58 -7.78
CA ASN A 203 -5.86 23.80 -7.23
C ASN A 203 -6.84 23.52 -6.06
N ASN A 204 -6.56 22.52 -5.23
CA ASN A 204 -7.42 22.05 -4.12
C ASN A 204 -8.83 21.58 -4.53
N HIS A 205 -9.09 21.31 -5.80
CA HIS A 205 -10.44 20.95 -6.27
C HIS A 205 -10.73 19.46 -6.23
N THR A 206 -9.73 18.61 -6.47
CA THR A 206 -9.94 17.15 -6.57
C THR A 206 -8.77 16.39 -5.98
N PHE A 207 -9.08 15.43 -5.11
CA PHE A 207 -8.11 14.54 -4.49
C PHE A 207 -8.59 13.10 -4.69
N ALA A 208 -8.34 12.60 -5.89
CA ALA A 208 -8.72 11.25 -6.31
C ALA A 208 -7.48 10.48 -6.76
N PRO A 209 -7.46 9.14 -6.64
CA PRO A 209 -6.37 8.32 -7.19
C PRO A 209 -6.09 8.63 -8.67
N ASP A 210 -7.10 9.01 -9.45
CA ASP A 210 -6.96 9.31 -10.87
C ASP A 210 -6.33 10.67 -11.16
N ALA A 211 -6.32 11.60 -10.19
CA ALA A 211 -5.60 12.87 -10.31
C ALA A 211 -4.08 12.68 -10.26
N LEU A 212 -3.61 11.48 -9.88
CA LEU A 212 -2.20 11.09 -9.81
C LEU A 212 -1.73 10.51 -11.14
N ASP A 213 -1.85 11.26 -12.22
CA ASP A 213 -1.54 10.78 -13.56
C ASP A 213 -0.03 10.72 -13.89
N ASN A 214 0.28 10.24 -15.10
CA ASN A 214 1.65 10.16 -15.60
C ASN A 214 2.36 11.51 -15.69
N SER A 215 1.62 12.61 -15.84
CA SER A 215 2.16 13.97 -15.95
C SER A 215 2.54 14.51 -14.58
N ALA A 216 1.69 14.29 -13.57
CA ALA A 216 1.92 14.68 -12.19
C ALA A 216 3.22 14.05 -11.64
N ILE A 217 3.45 12.76 -11.89
CA ILE A 217 4.66 12.04 -11.45
C ILE A 217 5.92 12.66 -12.07
N LEU A 218 5.91 12.93 -13.39
CA LEU A 218 7.05 13.53 -14.07
C LEU A 218 7.34 14.95 -13.58
N GLN A 219 6.30 15.78 -13.41
CA GLN A 219 6.44 17.14 -12.91
C GLN A 219 6.95 17.17 -11.48
N PHE A 220 6.43 16.30 -10.61
CA PHE A 220 6.92 16.16 -9.24
C PHE A 220 8.42 15.85 -9.23
N TRP A 221 8.85 14.84 -9.99
CA TRP A 221 10.26 14.48 -10.05
C TRP A 221 11.13 15.63 -10.58
N GLN A 222 10.72 16.32 -11.64
CA GLN A 222 11.47 17.47 -12.18
C GLN A 222 11.63 18.60 -11.16
N GLN A 223 10.62 18.82 -10.31
CA GLN A 223 10.64 19.86 -9.29
C GLN A 223 11.51 19.49 -8.07
N PHE A 224 11.37 18.26 -7.56
CA PHE A 224 11.97 17.88 -6.27
C PHE A 224 13.31 17.13 -6.38
N SER A 225 13.68 16.63 -7.56
CA SER A 225 14.94 15.88 -7.75
C SER A 225 16.21 16.75 -7.64
N LEU A 226 16.08 18.08 -7.70
CA LEU A 226 17.19 19.02 -7.52
C LEU A 226 17.38 19.46 -6.05
N GLY A 227 16.54 19.03 -5.11
CA GLY A 227 16.67 19.42 -3.70
C GLY A 227 18.04 19.05 -3.12
N HIS A 228 18.70 19.99 -2.44
CA HIS A 228 20.02 19.81 -1.82
C HIS A 228 19.97 19.49 -0.31
N ASP A 229 18.78 19.55 0.30
CA ASP A 229 18.60 19.30 1.73
C ASP A 229 18.50 17.80 2.07
N GLU A 230 18.47 17.47 3.37
CA GLU A 230 18.14 16.12 3.89
C GLU A 230 16.84 15.56 3.26
N ASP A 231 15.94 16.43 2.78
CA ASP A 231 14.68 16.09 2.09
C ASP A 231 14.82 15.87 0.56
N GLY A 232 15.89 16.37 -0.07
CA GLY A 232 16.13 16.27 -1.52
C GLY A 232 16.83 14.99 -1.95
N GLY A 233 17.52 14.31 -1.03
CA GLY A 233 18.13 12.99 -1.27
C GLY A 233 17.12 11.91 -1.65
N ASP A 234 15.89 12.04 -1.14
CA ASP A 234 14.83 11.03 -1.22
C ASP A 234 14.15 10.93 -2.59
N PHE A 235 14.23 11.98 -3.43
CA PHE A 235 13.53 12.05 -4.73
C PHE A 235 14.46 12.19 -5.94
N LYS A 236 15.77 11.94 -5.78
CA LYS A 236 16.74 12.02 -6.90
C LYS A 236 16.42 11.03 -8.02
N LYS A 237 16.00 9.81 -7.66
CA LYS A 237 15.68 8.76 -8.62
C LYS A 237 14.22 8.84 -9.05
N PHE A 238 13.99 8.84 -10.36
CA PHE A 238 12.63 8.77 -10.90
C PHE A 238 11.94 7.48 -10.45
N GLU A 239 12.68 6.37 -10.39
CA GLU A 239 12.18 5.09 -9.86
C GLU A 239 11.65 5.23 -8.42
N THR A 240 12.34 5.97 -7.55
CA THR A 240 11.86 6.20 -6.18
C THR A 240 10.57 7.01 -6.16
N VAL A 241 10.50 8.08 -6.94
CA VAL A 241 9.27 8.90 -7.06
C VAL A 241 8.10 8.05 -7.58
N TYR A 242 8.32 7.25 -8.62
CA TYR A 242 7.29 6.36 -9.17
C TYR A 242 6.72 5.42 -8.10
N HIS A 243 7.59 4.72 -7.35
CA HIS A 243 7.13 3.82 -6.29
C HIS A 243 6.46 4.57 -5.12
N ASP A 244 6.97 5.74 -4.73
CA ASP A 244 6.35 6.54 -3.68
C ASP A 244 4.93 6.99 -4.09
N PHE A 245 4.72 7.36 -5.36
CA PHE A 245 3.38 7.68 -5.90
C PHE A 245 2.47 6.46 -6.04
N LEU A 246 3.00 5.29 -6.42
CA LEU A 246 2.23 4.04 -6.41
C LEU A 246 1.71 3.70 -5.02
N ASN A 247 2.61 3.72 -4.03
CA ASN A 247 2.26 3.46 -2.63
C ASN A 247 1.21 4.47 -2.15
N TYR A 248 1.35 5.74 -2.58
CA TYR A 248 0.38 6.77 -2.29
C TYR A 248 -0.99 6.52 -2.93
N ARG A 249 -1.06 6.13 -4.21
CA ARG A 249 -2.32 5.77 -4.89
C ARG A 249 -3.01 4.60 -4.20
N ARG A 250 -2.25 3.57 -3.84
CA ARG A 250 -2.75 2.38 -3.12
C ARG A 250 -3.32 2.75 -1.77
N ALA A 251 -2.59 3.57 -0.99
CA ALA A 251 -3.08 4.10 0.27
C ALA A 251 -4.38 4.90 0.09
N LEU A 252 -4.45 5.79 -0.91
CA LEU A 252 -5.68 6.53 -1.16
C LEU A 252 -6.88 5.63 -1.48
N ARG A 253 -6.67 4.58 -2.30
CA ARG A 253 -7.73 3.62 -2.62
C ARG A 253 -8.17 2.88 -1.37
N ALA A 254 -7.22 2.25 -0.66
CA ALA A 254 -7.51 1.49 0.54
C ALA A 254 -8.23 2.35 1.60
N ALA A 255 -7.87 3.62 1.75
CA ALA A 255 -8.59 4.54 2.62
C ALA A 255 -10.01 4.86 2.13
N ILE A 256 -10.22 5.07 0.82
CA ILE A 256 -11.57 5.21 0.22
C ILE A 256 -12.40 3.95 0.48
N HIS A 257 -11.82 2.75 0.38
CA HIS A 257 -12.48 1.48 0.67
C HIS A 257 -12.84 1.33 2.14
N GLN A 258 -11.91 1.64 3.04
CA GLN A 258 -12.17 1.62 4.48
C GLN A 258 -13.31 2.56 4.85
N GLN A 259 -13.40 3.73 4.21
CA GLN A 259 -14.54 4.63 4.39
C GLN A 259 -15.85 4.02 3.90
N ALA A 260 -15.86 3.38 2.73
CA ALA A 260 -17.05 2.70 2.20
C ALA A 260 -17.52 1.56 3.12
N LEU A 261 -16.58 0.81 3.70
CA LEU A 261 -16.85 -0.26 4.67
C LEU A 261 -17.36 0.28 6.01
N MET A 262 -16.75 1.35 6.53
CA MET A 262 -17.19 2.03 7.76
C MET A 262 -18.57 2.72 7.61
N HIS A 263 -19.00 2.95 6.36
CA HIS A 263 -20.32 3.47 6.02
C HIS A 263 -21.25 2.41 5.41
N THR A 264 -21.01 1.12 5.68
CA THR A 264 -21.95 0.06 5.29
C THR A 264 -23.29 0.28 5.97
N HIS A 265 -24.25 0.76 5.17
CA HIS A 265 -25.66 0.74 5.49
C HIS A 265 -26.12 -0.71 5.69
N VAL A 266 -27.11 -0.92 6.57
CA VAL A 266 -27.71 -2.23 6.82
C VAL A 266 -28.18 -2.84 5.48
N LEU A 267 -27.70 -4.04 5.15
CA LEU A 267 -28.11 -4.76 3.94
C LEU A 267 -29.58 -5.17 4.04
N GLY A 268 -30.39 -4.75 3.07
CA GLY A 268 -31.82 -5.01 3.06
C GLY A 268 -32.53 -4.30 1.91
N THR A 269 -33.82 -4.60 1.74
CA THR A 269 -34.61 -4.13 0.59
C THR A 269 -35.39 -2.84 0.89
N ASP A 270 -35.34 -2.35 2.13
CA ASP A 270 -36.10 -1.18 2.56
C ASP A 270 -35.30 0.13 2.39
N ARG A 271 -35.46 0.72 1.21
CA ARG A 271 -34.80 2.00 0.85
C ARG A 271 -35.21 3.18 1.75
N ASP A 272 -36.40 3.12 2.37
CA ASP A 272 -36.89 4.19 3.25
C ASP A 272 -36.31 4.08 4.67
N ALA A 273 -35.85 2.89 5.09
CA ALA A 273 -35.07 2.67 6.31
C ALA A 273 -33.56 2.92 6.12
N GLY A 274 -33.13 3.25 4.90
CA GLY A 274 -31.72 3.43 4.55
C GLY A 274 -30.97 2.13 4.29
N GLU A 275 -31.68 1.05 3.94
CA GLU A 275 -31.10 -0.24 3.58
C GLU A 275 -30.68 -0.29 2.10
N TRP A 276 -29.66 -1.10 1.80
CA TRP A 276 -29.03 -1.18 0.48
C TRP A 276 -29.30 -2.51 -0.24
N GLU A 277 -29.76 -2.43 -1.50
CA GLU A 277 -29.96 -3.59 -2.37
C GLU A 277 -28.63 -4.11 -2.96
N PRO A 278 -28.35 -5.43 -2.88
CA PRO A 278 -27.06 -6.01 -3.26
C PRO A 278 -26.79 -6.08 -4.78
N ASP A 279 -27.74 -5.70 -5.63
CA ASP A 279 -27.67 -5.89 -7.10
C ASP A 279 -27.56 -4.57 -7.90
N SER A 280 -27.09 -3.49 -7.26
CA SER A 280 -26.82 -2.21 -7.93
C SER A 280 -25.48 -2.20 -8.69
N GLU A 281 -25.33 -1.33 -9.69
CA GLU A 281 -24.03 -1.09 -10.38
C GLU A 281 -22.92 -0.67 -9.40
N GLN A 282 -23.27 -0.07 -8.26
CA GLN A 282 -22.34 0.38 -7.23
C GLN A 282 -21.87 -0.77 -6.33
N SER A 283 -22.72 -1.78 -6.08
CA SER A 283 -22.31 -3.03 -5.43
C SER A 283 -21.43 -3.86 -6.36
N ALA A 284 -21.67 -3.86 -7.68
CA ALA A 284 -20.75 -4.48 -8.64
C ALA A 284 -19.36 -3.82 -8.64
N ALA A 285 -19.28 -2.49 -8.55
CA ALA A 285 -18.01 -1.77 -8.41
C ALA A 285 -17.32 -2.06 -7.05
N LEU A 286 -18.09 -2.23 -5.97
CA LEU A 286 -17.58 -2.63 -4.66
C LEU A 286 -17.03 -4.07 -4.68
N TRP A 287 -17.74 -5.01 -5.31
CA TRP A 287 -17.32 -6.40 -5.46
C TRP A 287 -16.08 -6.55 -6.36
N GLU A 288 -16.01 -5.81 -7.47
CA GLU A 288 -14.82 -5.85 -8.32
C GLU A 288 -13.62 -5.25 -7.60
N THR A 289 -13.82 -4.26 -6.72
CA THR A 289 -12.71 -3.72 -5.92
C THR A 289 -12.33 -4.59 -4.70
N LEU A 290 -13.27 -5.34 -4.12
CA LEU A 290 -12.97 -6.35 -3.10
C LEU A 290 -12.18 -7.53 -3.70
N ARG A 291 -12.49 -7.91 -4.95
CA ARG A 291 -11.72 -8.90 -5.73
C ARG A 291 -10.30 -8.43 -6.05
N GLU A 292 -10.07 -7.11 -6.17
CA GLU A 292 -8.74 -6.50 -6.35
C GLU A 292 -7.90 -6.50 -5.05
N LEU A 293 -8.53 -6.50 -3.86
CA LEU A 293 -7.85 -6.57 -2.56
C LEU A 293 -7.54 -8.01 -2.11
N ASP A 294 -8.28 -9.00 -2.65
CA ASP A 294 -8.15 -10.43 -2.35
C ASP A 294 -7.07 -11.13 -3.21
N GLU A 295 -6.19 -10.36 -3.86
CA GLU A 295 -5.02 -10.94 -4.52
C GLU A 295 -4.00 -11.42 -3.46
N GLU A 296 -4.18 -12.69 -3.08
CA GLU A 296 -3.09 -13.59 -2.71
C GLU A 296 -1.84 -13.31 -3.56
N ALA A 297 -0.66 -13.48 -2.96
CA ALA A 297 0.65 -13.10 -3.49
C ALA A 297 0.78 -13.11 -5.04
N SER A 298 1.49 -12.12 -5.60
CA SER A 298 1.79 -11.99 -7.04
C SER A 298 1.92 -13.35 -7.76
N PRO A 299 1.27 -13.58 -8.93
CA PRO A 299 1.36 -14.85 -9.67
C PRO A 299 2.78 -15.37 -9.89
N LEU A 300 3.74 -14.46 -10.05
CA LEU A 300 5.16 -14.80 -10.15
C LEU A 300 5.75 -15.35 -8.86
N HIS A 301 5.27 -14.91 -7.70
CA HIS A 301 5.63 -15.48 -6.41
C HIS A 301 5.15 -16.93 -6.31
N HIS A 302 3.88 -17.21 -6.63
CA HIS A 302 3.35 -18.58 -6.59
C HIS A 302 4.05 -19.53 -7.59
N LEU A 303 4.44 -19.03 -8.77
CA LEU A 303 5.25 -19.82 -9.71
C LEU A 303 6.64 -20.18 -9.17
N ASN A 304 7.13 -19.47 -8.16
CA ASN A 304 8.39 -19.75 -7.46
C ASN A 304 8.18 -20.52 -6.14
N THR A 305 6.99 -21.10 -5.92
CA THR A 305 6.70 -21.97 -4.78
C THR A 305 6.46 -23.42 -5.23
N PRO A 306 6.77 -24.42 -4.39
CA PRO A 306 6.49 -25.82 -4.71
C PRO A 306 5.00 -26.07 -5.00
N PRO A 307 4.66 -26.90 -6.01
CA PRO A 307 5.54 -27.66 -6.91
C PRO A 307 5.95 -26.91 -8.20
N CYS A 308 5.57 -25.64 -8.36
CA CYS A 308 5.83 -24.86 -9.59
C CYS A 308 7.30 -24.48 -9.76
N ASP A 309 8.05 -24.35 -8.66
CA ASP A 309 9.47 -23.97 -8.64
C ASP A 309 10.40 -24.98 -9.34
N GLU A 310 9.96 -26.23 -9.48
CA GLU A 310 10.62 -27.28 -10.26
C GLU A 310 10.53 -27.06 -11.79
N ILE A 311 9.68 -26.14 -12.26
CA ILE A 311 9.45 -25.88 -13.68
C ILE A 311 9.95 -24.49 -14.06
N LYS A 312 10.79 -24.44 -15.10
CA LYS A 312 11.37 -23.17 -15.57
C LYS A 312 10.50 -22.53 -16.65
N PHE A 313 9.34 -22.00 -16.25
CA PHE A 313 8.41 -21.27 -17.14
C PHE A 313 9.07 -20.07 -17.83
N PHE A 314 9.75 -19.24 -17.04
CA PHE A 314 10.39 -17.99 -17.49
C PHE A 314 11.87 -17.96 -17.10
N ASN A 315 12.69 -17.27 -17.90
CA ASN A 315 14.06 -16.93 -17.52
C ASN A 315 14.11 -15.62 -16.71
N ASN A 316 15.25 -15.30 -16.09
CA ASN A 316 15.37 -14.11 -15.23
C ASN A 316 15.04 -12.79 -15.96
N ARG A 317 15.33 -12.69 -17.26
CA ARG A 317 15.02 -11.48 -18.05
C ARG A 317 13.51 -11.36 -18.27
N GLU A 318 12.85 -12.46 -18.63
CA GLU A 318 11.41 -12.54 -18.81
C GLU A 318 10.68 -12.26 -17.49
N GLN A 319 11.12 -12.89 -16.39
CA GLN A 319 10.57 -12.65 -15.05
C GLN A 319 10.71 -11.19 -14.63
N ASN A 320 11.87 -10.55 -14.84
CA ASN A 320 12.05 -9.15 -14.48
C ASN A 320 11.12 -8.21 -15.26
N LEU A 321 10.86 -8.51 -16.53
CA LEU A 321 9.95 -7.71 -17.36
C LEU A 321 8.49 -7.90 -16.92
N LEU A 322 8.08 -9.15 -16.65
CA LEU A 322 6.74 -9.47 -16.15
C LEU A 322 6.50 -8.93 -14.74
N LYS A 323 7.51 -8.95 -13.88
CA LYS A 323 7.42 -8.58 -12.46
C LYS A 323 6.76 -7.22 -12.27
N ARG A 324 7.20 -6.22 -13.03
CA ARG A 324 6.71 -4.84 -12.86
C ARG A 324 5.25 -4.66 -13.29
N ILE A 325 4.79 -5.43 -14.27
CA ILE A 325 3.39 -5.43 -14.71
C ILE A 325 2.53 -6.21 -13.71
N VAL A 326 2.98 -7.41 -13.33
CA VAL A 326 2.24 -8.33 -12.47
C VAL A 326 2.10 -7.78 -11.05
N GLU A 327 3.17 -7.27 -10.44
CA GLU A 327 3.12 -6.65 -9.10
C GLU A 327 2.46 -5.26 -9.11
N GLY A 328 2.42 -4.61 -10.26
CA GLY A 328 1.77 -3.31 -10.44
C GLY A 328 0.25 -3.41 -10.67
N ASN A 329 -0.24 -4.56 -11.15
CA ASN A 329 -1.64 -4.86 -11.49
C ASN A 329 -2.36 -3.66 -12.15
N ARG A 330 -3.39 -3.11 -11.50
CA ARG A 330 -4.15 -1.97 -12.00
C ARG A 330 -3.31 -0.71 -12.12
N ASP A 331 -2.41 -0.48 -11.16
CA ASP A 331 -1.56 0.70 -11.18
C ASP A 331 -0.55 0.69 -12.33
N ALA A 332 -0.03 -0.49 -12.71
CA ALA A 332 0.83 -0.61 -13.89
C ALA A 332 0.11 -0.15 -15.16
N ASN A 333 -1.20 -0.40 -15.27
CA ASN A 333 -2.01 0.06 -16.39
C ASN A 333 -2.28 1.57 -16.30
N ASP A 334 -2.81 2.06 -15.18
CA ASP A 334 -3.15 3.48 -15.01
C ASP A 334 -1.92 4.40 -15.18
N LEU A 335 -0.74 3.90 -14.82
CA LEU A 335 0.54 4.61 -14.88
C LEU A 335 1.51 4.03 -15.91
N ALA A 336 1.00 3.45 -16.99
CA ALA A 336 1.84 2.74 -17.97
C ALA A 336 2.99 3.58 -18.54
N LEU A 337 2.79 4.87 -18.80
CA LEU A 337 3.86 5.75 -19.29
C LEU A 337 4.91 6.02 -18.22
N SER A 338 4.52 6.24 -16.96
CA SER A 338 5.45 6.39 -15.84
C SER A 338 6.21 5.10 -15.56
N LEU A 339 5.58 3.94 -15.72
CA LEU A 339 6.25 2.65 -15.65
C LEU A 339 7.32 2.53 -16.75
N LEU A 340 6.99 2.84 -18.00
CA LEU A 340 7.97 2.86 -19.11
C LEU A 340 9.14 3.80 -18.82
N ARG A 341 8.86 5.01 -18.31
CA ARG A 341 9.90 5.97 -17.92
C ARG A 341 10.81 5.42 -16.82
N CYS A 342 10.21 4.76 -15.82
CA CYS A 342 10.93 4.12 -14.72
C CYS A 342 11.87 3.03 -15.25
N GLU A 343 11.41 2.18 -16.15
CA GLU A 343 12.23 1.08 -16.68
C GLU A 343 13.37 1.58 -17.59
N LEU A 344 13.07 2.49 -18.52
CA LEU A 344 14.01 2.92 -19.54
C LEU A 344 15.00 3.96 -19.01
N PHE A 345 14.51 5.00 -18.34
CA PHE A 345 15.36 6.07 -17.81
C PHE A 345 15.94 5.74 -16.43
N GLY A 346 15.36 4.80 -15.68
CA GLY A 346 15.97 4.27 -14.46
C GLY A 346 17.29 3.55 -14.74
N HIS A 347 17.33 2.72 -15.79
CA HIS A 347 18.58 2.10 -16.24
C HIS A 347 19.62 3.14 -16.67
N THR A 348 19.18 4.14 -17.44
CA THR A 348 20.01 5.27 -17.88
C THR A 348 20.62 6.00 -16.67
N GLN A 349 19.82 6.29 -15.65
CA GLN A 349 20.26 6.93 -14.43
C GLN A 349 21.26 6.05 -13.64
N ALA A 350 21.05 4.74 -13.59
CA ALA A 350 21.97 3.81 -12.94
C ALA A 350 23.36 3.82 -13.60
N CYS A 351 23.43 3.86 -14.94
CA CYS A 351 24.68 4.01 -15.67
C CYS A 351 25.41 5.31 -15.33
N ILE A 352 24.67 6.43 -15.22
CA ILE A 352 25.24 7.73 -14.84
C ILE A 352 25.82 7.69 -13.43
N VAL A 353 25.08 7.11 -12.47
CA VAL A 353 25.55 6.95 -11.09
C VAL A 353 26.80 6.05 -11.03
N GLN A 354 26.87 5.02 -11.86
CA GLN A 354 28.05 4.16 -11.94
C GLN A 354 29.26 4.87 -12.55
N ALA A 355 29.07 5.70 -13.58
CA ALA A 355 30.13 6.54 -14.15
C ALA A 355 30.67 7.55 -13.12
N LEU A 356 29.79 8.18 -12.32
CA LEU A 356 30.18 9.04 -11.21
C LEU A 356 31.01 8.29 -10.16
N ARG A 357 30.64 7.05 -9.81
CA ARG A 357 31.44 6.20 -8.91
C ARG A 357 32.82 5.87 -9.47
N GLN A 358 32.95 5.82 -10.80
CA GLN A 358 34.21 5.66 -11.51
C GLN A 358 34.98 6.99 -11.69
N LYS A 359 34.51 8.08 -11.07
CA LYS A 359 35.11 9.43 -11.12
C LYS A 359 35.12 10.06 -12.51
N VAL A 360 34.14 9.72 -13.34
CA VAL A 360 33.87 10.44 -14.60
C VAL A 360 33.16 11.75 -14.26
N GLU A 361 33.75 12.89 -14.64
CA GLU A 361 33.30 14.23 -14.25
C GLU A 361 33.30 15.21 -15.43
N GLY A 362 32.65 16.35 -15.26
CA GLY A 362 32.66 17.46 -16.22
C GLY A 362 32.18 17.07 -17.62
N ALA A 363 32.97 17.41 -18.64
CA ALA A 363 32.63 17.19 -20.05
C ALA A 363 32.45 15.70 -20.40
N ASP A 364 33.24 14.81 -19.78
CA ASP A 364 33.17 13.37 -20.04
C ASP A 364 31.88 12.74 -19.48
N LEU A 365 31.39 13.26 -18.35
CA LEU A 365 30.10 12.86 -17.80
C LEU A 365 28.94 13.35 -18.67
N LEU A 366 28.98 14.61 -19.14
CA LEU A 366 27.98 15.16 -20.04
C LEU A 366 27.91 14.39 -21.38
N LYS A 367 29.06 13.96 -21.88
CA LYS A 367 29.16 13.09 -23.05
C LYS A 367 28.52 11.73 -22.78
N THR A 368 28.83 11.11 -21.64
CA THR A 368 28.21 9.85 -21.20
C THR A 368 26.69 9.98 -21.13
N ILE A 369 26.17 11.05 -20.51
CA ILE A 369 24.72 11.29 -20.43
C ILE A 369 24.07 11.39 -21.82
N ALA A 370 24.76 12.00 -22.80
CA ALA A 370 24.24 12.15 -24.16
C ALA A 370 24.28 10.84 -24.98
N GLU A 371 25.29 10.00 -24.75
CA GLU A 371 25.59 8.80 -25.53
C GLU A 371 24.93 7.52 -24.99
N ILE A 372 24.29 7.55 -23.81
CA ILE A 372 23.58 6.36 -23.30
C ILE A 372 22.49 5.94 -24.29
N ASN A 373 22.60 4.70 -24.73
CA ASN A 373 21.64 4.07 -25.64
C ASN A 373 20.44 3.55 -24.83
N THR A 374 19.44 4.41 -24.66
CA THR A 374 18.15 4.04 -24.06
C THR A 374 17.26 3.43 -25.15
N PRO A 375 16.71 2.21 -24.98
CA PRO A 375 15.77 1.65 -25.94
C PRO A 375 14.51 2.51 -26.05
N SER A 376 13.91 2.57 -27.23
CA SER A 376 12.68 3.36 -27.44
C SER A 376 11.45 2.67 -26.82
N TYR A 377 10.37 3.43 -26.62
CA TYR A 377 9.09 2.85 -26.18
C TYR A 377 8.61 1.73 -27.10
N ARG A 378 8.83 1.86 -28.41
CA ARG A 378 8.51 0.82 -29.40
C ARG A 378 9.33 -0.46 -29.20
N GLN A 379 10.65 -0.33 -29.04
CA GLN A 379 11.52 -1.50 -28.80
C GLN A 379 11.13 -2.24 -27.51
N HIS A 380 10.72 -1.46 -26.50
CA HIS A 380 10.23 -2.01 -25.25
C HIS A 380 8.87 -2.70 -25.41
N GLN A 381 7.91 -2.08 -26.11
CA GLN A 381 6.62 -2.69 -26.44
C GLN A 381 6.78 -3.97 -27.24
N GLN A 382 7.69 -4.01 -28.21
CA GLN A 382 8.01 -5.23 -28.96
C GLN A 382 8.53 -6.33 -28.02
N SER A 383 9.41 -5.97 -27.07
CA SER A 383 9.90 -6.94 -26.07
C SER A 383 8.76 -7.50 -25.22
N MET A 384 7.76 -6.68 -24.87
CA MET A 384 6.56 -7.11 -24.14
C MET A 384 5.67 -8.03 -24.99
N GLN A 385 5.49 -7.73 -26.27
CA GLN A 385 4.77 -8.59 -27.22
C GLN A 385 5.46 -9.94 -27.41
N ASP A 386 6.80 -9.96 -27.48
CA ASP A 386 7.58 -11.19 -27.56
C ASP A 386 7.37 -12.06 -26.31
N ILE A 387 7.28 -11.43 -25.13
CA ILE A 387 6.93 -12.15 -23.89
C ILE A 387 5.49 -12.65 -23.92
N ALA A 388 4.52 -11.87 -24.41
CA ALA A 388 3.13 -12.32 -24.54
C ALA A 388 3.05 -13.57 -25.43
N HIS A 389 3.73 -13.56 -26.58
CA HIS A 389 3.83 -14.74 -27.44
C HIS A 389 4.49 -15.93 -26.74
N HIS A 390 5.54 -15.69 -25.96
CA HIS A 390 6.18 -16.76 -25.17
C HIS A 390 5.25 -17.31 -24.07
N LEU A 391 4.49 -16.45 -23.39
CA LEU A 391 3.50 -16.85 -22.38
C LEU A 391 2.41 -17.73 -22.99
N THR A 392 1.86 -17.35 -24.15
CA THR A 392 0.91 -18.19 -24.89
C THR A 392 1.53 -19.55 -25.26
N ARG A 393 2.80 -19.58 -25.69
CA ARG A 393 3.51 -20.84 -25.95
C ARG A 393 3.67 -21.70 -24.69
N VAL A 394 3.94 -21.08 -23.54
CA VAL A 394 4.04 -21.79 -22.24
C VAL A 394 2.68 -22.36 -21.82
N GLN A 395 1.58 -21.64 -22.05
CA GLN A 395 0.23 -22.16 -21.84
C GLN A 395 -0.07 -23.36 -22.74
N TYR A 396 0.23 -23.28 -24.05
CA TYR A 396 0.10 -24.42 -24.97
C TYR A 396 0.95 -25.63 -24.54
N ALA A 397 2.18 -25.39 -24.10
CA ALA A 397 3.05 -26.46 -23.61
C ALA A 397 2.48 -27.12 -22.34
N SER A 398 2.00 -26.31 -21.39
CA SER A 398 1.34 -26.83 -20.17
C SER A 398 0.08 -27.61 -20.51
N LEU A 399 -0.71 -27.11 -21.47
CA LEU A 399 -1.91 -27.80 -21.96
C LEU A 399 -1.60 -29.19 -22.53
N HIS A 400 -0.48 -29.36 -23.24
CA HIS A 400 -0.08 -30.66 -23.77
C HIS A 400 0.06 -31.71 -22.66
N LEU A 401 0.74 -31.33 -21.57
CA LEU A 401 1.00 -32.21 -20.44
C LEU A 401 -0.28 -32.49 -19.65
N LEU A 402 -1.11 -31.48 -19.40
CA LEU A 402 -2.39 -31.65 -18.70
C LEU A 402 -3.39 -32.50 -19.51
N LEU A 403 -3.40 -32.39 -20.84
CA LEU A 403 -4.21 -33.27 -21.70
C LEU A 403 -3.71 -34.72 -21.70
N TYR A 404 -2.39 -34.94 -21.60
CA TYR A 404 -1.82 -36.29 -21.52
C TYR A 404 -2.26 -37.00 -20.22
N HIS A 405 -2.29 -36.26 -19.10
CA HIS A 405 -2.73 -36.79 -17.79
C HIS A 405 -4.23 -36.67 -17.54
N GLN A 406 -5.00 -36.06 -18.44
CA GLN A 406 -6.45 -35.81 -18.30
C GLN A 406 -6.82 -34.95 -17.09
N GLU A 407 -5.96 -33.97 -16.75
CA GLU A 407 -6.18 -33.04 -15.65
C GLU A 407 -7.27 -32.02 -15.99
N ALA A 408 -8.09 -31.65 -14.99
CA ALA A 408 -9.21 -30.73 -15.16
C ALA A 408 -8.75 -29.32 -15.58
N GLU A 409 -7.55 -28.90 -15.17
CA GLU A 409 -6.95 -27.60 -15.47
C GLU A 409 -6.69 -27.41 -16.97
N SER A 410 -6.65 -28.49 -17.76
CA SER A 410 -6.61 -28.42 -19.22
C SER A 410 -7.82 -27.68 -19.80
N ILE A 411 -8.99 -27.82 -19.20
CA ILE A 411 -10.23 -27.12 -19.58
C ILE A 411 -10.00 -25.62 -19.52
N ARG A 412 -9.37 -25.15 -18.44
CA ARG A 412 -9.14 -23.72 -18.24
C ARG A 412 -8.18 -23.12 -19.26
N LEU A 413 -7.08 -23.82 -19.55
CA LEU A 413 -6.16 -23.36 -20.58
C LEU A 413 -6.81 -23.35 -21.96
N ILE A 414 -7.67 -24.32 -22.28
CA ILE A 414 -8.44 -24.32 -23.53
C ILE A 414 -9.37 -23.13 -23.59
N LEU A 415 -10.14 -22.85 -22.53
CA LEU A 415 -11.05 -21.70 -22.50
C LEU A 415 -10.30 -20.35 -22.62
N ASN A 416 -9.09 -20.24 -22.05
CA ASN A 416 -8.27 -19.03 -22.22
C ASN A 416 -7.72 -18.90 -23.65
N LEU A 417 -7.22 -19.99 -24.24
CA LEU A 417 -6.59 -19.99 -25.56
C LEU A 417 -7.63 -19.91 -26.70
N TYR A 418 -8.86 -20.34 -26.44
CA TYR A 418 -9.98 -20.36 -27.38
C TYR A 418 -11.24 -19.72 -26.75
N PRO A 419 -11.23 -18.39 -26.51
CA PRO A 419 -12.32 -17.70 -25.81
C PRO A 419 -13.65 -17.71 -26.58
N ASP A 420 -13.61 -17.85 -27.90
CA ASP A 420 -14.80 -17.88 -28.77
C ASP A 420 -15.43 -19.29 -28.91
N LEU A 421 -15.02 -20.25 -28.07
CA LEU A 421 -15.52 -21.61 -28.13
C LEU A 421 -17.01 -21.69 -27.76
N ASP A 422 -17.83 -22.22 -28.66
CA ASP A 422 -19.27 -22.35 -28.44
C ASP A 422 -19.61 -23.56 -27.56
N LEU A 423 -19.69 -23.35 -26.23
CA LEU A 423 -20.00 -24.40 -25.27
C LEU A 423 -21.46 -24.92 -25.36
N SER A 424 -22.35 -24.22 -26.09
CA SER A 424 -23.76 -24.62 -26.18
C SER A 424 -23.97 -25.93 -26.95
N LYS A 425 -23.06 -26.23 -27.88
CA LYS A 425 -23.08 -27.44 -28.72
C LYS A 425 -22.79 -28.74 -27.95
N GLY A 426 -22.21 -28.65 -26.75
CA GLY A 426 -21.90 -29.81 -25.90
C GLY A 426 -23.06 -30.34 -25.05
N ARG A 427 -24.21 -29.64 -25.02
CA ARG A 427 -25.35 -30.00 -24.17
C ARG A 427 -26.30 -31.03 -24.80
N GLU A 428 -26.18 -31.31 -26.09
CA GLU A 428 -27.15 -32.17 -26.79
C GLU A 428 -27.02 -33.68 -26.47
N HIS A 429 -26.03 -34.12 -25.68
CA HIS A 429 -25.75 -35.56 -25.47
C HIS A 429 -25.79 -36.06 -24.01
N HIS A 430 -26.06 -35.22 -23.00
CA HIS A 430 -26.10 -35.68 -21.60
C HIS A 430 -27.24 -35.03 -20.79
N THR A 431 -28.45 -35.59 -20.92
CA THR A 431 -29.57 -35.36 -19.98
C THR A 431 -29.89 -36.58 -19.11
N GLU A 432 -28.98 -37.55 -18.99
CA GLU A 432 -29.18 -38.74 -18.15
C GLU A 432 -27.87 -39.16 -17.45
N SER A 433 -27.43 -38.42 -16.42
CA SER A 433 -26.72 -38.98 -15.26
C SER A 433 -26.54 -37.88 -14.21
N VAL A 434 -27.42 -37.85 -13.22
CA VAL A 434 -27.17 -37.14 -11.96
C VAL A 434 -26.53 -38.18 -11.05
N GLY A 435 -25.21 -38.21 -11.04
CA GLY A 435 -24.39 -39.11 -10.24
C GLY A 435 -23.06 -38.43 -9.89
N ASP A 436 -22.85 -38.28 -8.60
CA ASP A 436 -21.76 -37.60 -7.90
C ASP A 436 -20.38 -38.22 -8.21
N GLU A 437 -19.54 -37.58 -9.05
CA GLU A 437 -18.07 -37.79 -9.20
C GLU A 437 -17.47 -36.76 -10.20
N GLY A 438 -17.24 -35.52 -9.75
CA GLY A 438 -17.07 -34.32 -10.58
C GLY A 438 -15.66 -33.94 -11.06
N SER A 439 -14.93 -34.77 -11.83
CA SER A 439 -13.71 -34.30 -12.53
C SER A 439 -13.46 -34.92 -13.92
N MET A 440 -13.62 -36.24 -14.08
CA MET A 440 -13.35 -36.91 -15.37
C MET A 440 -14.36 -36.57 -16.49
N ASP A 441 -15.59 -36.22 -16.14
CA ASP A 441 -16.66 -35.96 -17.12
C ASP A 441 -16.41 -34.66 -17.92
N GLY A 442 -15.79 -33.66 -17.29
CA GLY A 442 -15.59 -32.34 -17.90
C GLY A 442 -14.57 -32.32 -19.04
N VAL A 443 -13.45 -33.03 -18.91
CA VAL A 443 -12.40 -33.06 -19.95
C VAL A 443 -12.88 -33.84 -21.18
N ALA A 444 -13.57 -34.96 -20.95
CA ALA A 444 -14.18 -35.75 -22.02
C ALA A 444 -15.29 -34.97 -22.76
N GLN A 445 -16.12 -34.25 -22.01
CA GLN A 445 -17.16 -33.39 -22.60
C GLN A 445 -16.55 -32.25 -23.42
N LEU A 446 -15.55 -31.54 -22.89
CA LEU A 446 -14.88 -30.47 -23.64
C LEU A 446 -14.20 -31.00 -24.90
N ARG A 447 -13.57 -32.16 -24.83
CA ARG A 447 -13.00 -32.83 -26.01
C ARG A 447 -14.08 -33.08 -27.07
N SER A 448 -15.24 -33.60 -26.68
CA SER A 448 -16.36 -33.82 -27.60
C SER A 448 -16.81 -32.52 -28.28
N ILE A 449 -16.91 -31.42 -27.52
CA ILE A 449 -17.23 -30.09 -28.06
C ILE A 449 -16.18 -29.65 -29.10
N LEU A 450 -14.90 -29.81 -28.78
CA LEU A 450 -13.79 -29.44 -29.67
C LEU A 450 -13.76 -30.30 -30.94
N GLU A 451 -14.10 -31.59 -30.85
CA GLU A 451 -14.20 -32.51 -31.98
C GLU A 451 -15.38 -32.13 -32.90
N GLN A 452 -16.55 -31.81 -32.33
CA GLN A 452 -17.72 -31.33 -33.09
C GLN A 452 -17.47 -30.01 -33.81
N GLN A 453 -16.69 -29.11 -33.21
CA GLN A 453 -16.29 -27.84 -33.82
C GLN A 453 -15.08 -27.97 -34.76
N GLY A 454 -14.49 -29.16 -34.89
CA GLY A 454 -13.36 -29.42 -35.79
C GLY A 454 -12.02 -28.82 -35.34
N VAL A 455 -11.91 -28.34 -34.10
CA VAL A 455 -10.73 -27.64 -33.56
C VAL A 455 -9.84 -28.55 -32.70
N TRP A 456 -10.31 -29.73 -32.28
CA TRP A 456 -9.53 -30.62 -31.41
C TRP A 456 -8.13 -30.96 -31.95
N GLN A 457 -8.03 -31.26 -33.25
CA GLN A 457 -6.74 -31.62 -33.87
C GLN A 457 -5.76 -30.45 -33.93
N SER A 458 -6.24 -29.21 -34.07
CA SER A 458 -5.36 -28.03 -34.06
C SER A 458 -4.86 -27.77 -32.64
N VAL A 459 -5.75 -27.83 -31.64
CA VAL A 459 -5.39 -27.68 -30.21
C VAL A 459 -4.28 -28.67 -29.83
N GLN A 460 -4.46 -29.96 -30.12
CA GLN A 460 -3.46 -30.99 -29.80
C GLN A 460 -2.13 -30.75 -30.52
N ARG A 461 -2.18 -30.34 -31.79
CA ARG A 461 -0.98 -30.11 -32.61
C ARG A 461 -0.19 -28.89 -32.11
N GLU A 462 -0.88 -27.81 -31.77
CA GLU A 462 -0.25 -26.60 -31.25
C GLU A 462 0.34 -26.82 -29.87
N ALA A 463 -0.39 -27.49 -28.98
CA ALA A 463 0.08 -27.86 -27.65
C ALA A 463 1.35 -28.74 -27.74
N ALA A 464 1.31 -29.81 -28.55
CA ALA A 464 2.46 -30.71 -28.72
C ALA A 464 3.67 -30.00 -29.37
N ARG A 465 3.42 -29.10 -30.33
CA ARG A 465 4.48 -28.29 -30.97
C ARG A 465 5.11 -27.33 -29.96
N ALA A 466 4.31 -26.69 -29.11
CA ALA A 466 4.78 -25.78 -28.10
C ALA A 466 5.64 -26.50 -27.04
N TYR A 467 5.17 -27.64 -26.53
CA TYR A 467 5.90 -28.46 -25.56
C TYR A 467 7.28 -28.85 -26.08
N LYS A 468 7.35 -29.45 -27.28
CA LYS A 468 8.63 -29.81 -27.93
C LYS A 468 9.52 -28.61 -28.25
N GLY A 469 8.93 -27.43 -28.39
CA GLY A 469 9.63 -26.18 -28.69
C GLY A 469 10.28 -25.51 -27.49
N ILE A 470 10.05 -25.99 -26.26
CA ILE A 470 10.60 -25.41 -25.03
C ILE A 470 11.63 -26.38 -24.43
N ALA A 471 12.92 -26.06 -24.62
CA ALA A 471 14.04 -26.87 -24.09
C ALA A 471 14.43 -26.48 -22.65
N ARG A 472 13.46 -26.30 -21.75
CA ARG A 472 13.67 -25.88 -20.34
C ARG A 472 13.28 -27.02 -19.39
N GLN A 473 13.75 -26.95 -18.14
CA GLN A 473 13.35 -27.89 -17.08
C GLN A 473 11.83 -27.82 -16.87
N GLY A 474 11.19 -28.99 -16.76
CA GLY A 474 9.73 -29.16 -16.69
C GLY A 474 9.04 -29.31 -18.04
N PHE A 475 9.78 -29.24 -19.16
CA PHE A 475 9.24 -29.37 -20.52
C PHE A 475 9.95 -30.46 -21.35
N ARG A 476 10.71 -31.35 -20.70
CA ARG A 476 11.43 -32.41 -21.41
C ARG A 476 10.58 -33.68 -21.51
N ASP A 477 10.76 -34.45 -22.58
CA ASP A 477 10.00 -35.69 -22.80
C ASP A 477 10.20 -36.71 -21.66
N ASN A 478 11.38 -36.74 -21.03
CA ASN A 478 11.67 -37.63 -19.89
C ASN A 478 11.05 -37.16 -18.56
N GLU A 479 10.47 -35.96 -18.52
CA GLU A 479 9.81 -35.36 -17.36
C GLU A 479 8.28 -35.48 -17.47
N MET A 480 7.75 -35.92 -18.62
CA MET A 480 6.32 -35.94 -18.93
C MET A 480 5.50 -36.86 -18.01
N ASP A 481 6.08 -37.99 -17.57
CA ASP A 481 5.42 -38.94 -16.66
C ASP A 481 5.60 -38.57 -15.18
N SER A 482 6.22 -37.43 -14.85
CA SER A 482 6.46 -37.01 -13.46
C SER A 482 5.20 -36.41 -12.82
N PRO A 483 4.68 -37.00 -11.72
CA PRO A 483 3.49 -36.46 -11.03
C PRO A 483 3.73 -35.06 -10.45
N THR A 484 4.95 -34.78 -9.96
CA THR A 484 5.30 -33.46 -9.44
C THR A 484 5.29 -32.39 -10.52
N ILE A 485 5.78 -32.71 -11.72
CA ILE A 485 5.76 -31.78 -12.85
C ILE A 485 4.33 -31.57 -13.34
N CYS A 486 3.51 -32.63 -13.39
CA CYS A 486 2.08 -32.50 -13.69
C CYS A 486 1.36 -31.57 -12.72
N ALA A 487 1.53 -31.81 -11.41
CA ALA A 487 0.97 -30.96 -10.36
C ALA A 487 1.46 -29.50 -10.48
N GLY A 488 2.75 -29.29 -10.82
CA GLY A 488 3.29 -27.96 -11.09
C GLY A 488 2.62 -27.25 -12.27
N HIS A 489 2.36 -27.95 -13.38
CA HIS A 489 1.62 -27.37 -14.51
C HIS A 489 0.14 -27.10 -14.18
N ALA A 490 -0.51 -27.97 -13.40
CA ALA A 490 -1.88 -27.77 -12.97
C ALA A 490 -2.00 -26.52 -12.09
N GLN A 491 -1.12 -26.38 -11.08
CA GLN A 491 -1.08 -25.19 -10.23
C GLN A 491 -0.63 -23.92 -10.98
N ALA A 492 0.18 -24.05 -12.02
CA ALA A 492 0.61 -22.90 -12.83
C ALA A 492 -0.47 -22.41 -13.81
N ALA A 493 -1.41 -23.26 -14.25
CA ALA A 493 -2.46 -22.88 -15.19
C ALA A 493 -3.23 -21.59 -14.81
N PRO A 494 -3.70 -21.40 -13.55
CA PRO A 494 -4.28 -20.12 -13.11
C PRO A 494 -3.38 -18.93 -13.30
N LEU A 495 -2.13 -19.10 -12.91
CA LEU A 495 -1.18 -18.02 -12.77
C LEU A 495 -0.78 -17.53 -14.15
N LEU A 496 -0.59 -18.46 -15.09
CA LEU A 496 -0.31 -18.16 -16.49
C LEU A 496 -1.48 -17.45 -17.17
N GLU A 497 -2.73 -17.83 -16.87
CA GLU A 497 -3.93 -17.14 -17.38
C GLU A 497 -4.03 -15.71 -16.84
N GLN A 498 -3.82 -15.52 -15.53
CA GLN A 498 -3.86 -14.20 -14.90
C GLN A 498 -2.77 -13.28 -15.46
N MET A 499 -1.54 -13.79 -15.62
CA MET A 499 -0.44 -13.04 -16.22
C MET A 499 -0.74 -12.63 -17.66
N ASP A 500 -1.41 -13.48 -18.44
CA ASP A 500 -1.77 -13.21 -19.83
C ASP A 500 -2.79 -12.08 -19.94
N LYS A 501 -3.81 -12.09 -19.06
CA LYS A 501 -4.78 -11.00 -18.95
C LYS A 501 -4.13 -9.68 -18.54
N LEU A 502 -3.24 -9.71 -17.55
CA LEU A 502 -2.53 -8.51 -17.07
C LEU A 502 -1.63 -7.91 -18.17
N LEU A 503 -0.86 -8.75 -18.86
CA LEU A 503 0.03 -8.32 -19.94
C LEU A 503 -0.76 -7.82 -21.16
N SER A 504 -1.83 -8.50 -21.54
CA SER A 504 -2.71 -8.10 -22.67
C SER A 504 -3.40 -6.76 -22.41
N ARG A 505 -3.86 -6.54 -21.18
CA ARG A 505 -4.42 -5.25 -20.75
C ARG A 505 -3.37 -4.14 -20.80
N PHE A 506 -2.15 -4.43 -20.37
CA PHE A 506 -1.04 -3.47 -20.44
C PHE A 506 -0.67 -3.12 -21.88
N LEU A 507 -0.54 -4.11 -22.75
CA LEU A 507 -0.28 -3.90 -24.19
C LEU A 507 -1.39 -3.11 -24.88
N THR A 508 -2.65 -3.37 -24.54
CA THR A 508 -3.80 -2.58 -25.01
C THR A 508 -3.70 -1.14 -24.55
N THR A 509 -3.33 -0.91 -23.29
CA THR A 509 -3.13 0.43 -22.73
C THR A 509 -2.00 1.18 -23.46
N LEU A 510 -0.88 0.51 -23.73
CA LEU A 510 0.21 1.08 -24.52
C LEU A 510 -0.25 1.45 -25.94
N HIS A 511 -1.03 0.58 -26.59
CA HIS A 511 -1.58 0.87 -27.90
C HIS A 511 -2.52 2.10 -27.89
N HIS A 512 -3.29 2.30 -26.83
CA HIS A 512 -4.10 3.51 -26.69
C HIS A 512 -3.29 4.77 -26.38
N LEU A 513 -2.16 4.65 -25.68
CA LEU A 513 -1.29 5.78 -25.37
C LEU A 513 -0.51 6.29 -26.58
N PHE A 514 -0.22 5.40 -27.53
CA PHE A 514 0.45 5.72 -28.79
C PHE A 514 -0.09 4.82 -29.91
N PRO A 515 -1.28 5.15 -30.47
CA PRO A 515 -1.93 4.37 -31.53
C PRO A 515 -1.09 4.28 -32.80
N ASP A 516 -0.34 5.35 -33.11
CA ASP A 516 0.52 5.40 -34.28
C ASP A 516 2.01 5.32 -33.92
N GLU A 517 2.76 4.63 -34.79
CA GLU A 517 4.20 4.42 -34.69
C GLU A 517 5.01 5.72 -34.48
N ASN A 518 4.58 6.82 -35.12
CA ASN A 518 5.25 8.11 -35.04
C ASN A 518 5.02 8.81 -33.68
N GLU A 519 3.89 8.54 -33.01
CA GLU A 519 3.55 9.17 -31.73
C GLU A 519 4.42 8.60 -30.61
N ALA A 520 4.64 7.28 -30.59
CA ALA A 520 5.53 6.62 -29.64
C ALA A 520 6.95 7.18 -29.71
N ASP A 521 7.49 7.37 -30.91
CA ASP A 521 8.84 7.88 -31.12
C ASP A 521 8.94 9.38 -30.79
N THR A 522 7.89 10.15 -31.10
CA THR A 522 7.82 11.59 -30.76
C THR A 522 7.79 11.78 -29.24
N LEU A 523 6.95 11.02 -28.53
CA LEU A 523 6.85 11.06 -27.08
C LEU A 523 8.15 10.59 -26.42
N PHE A 524 8.76 9.51 -26.95
CA PHE A 524 10.06 9.04 -26.48
C PHE A 524 11.15 10.10 -26.65
N ALA A 525 11.19 10.80 -27.80
CA ALA A 525 12.15 11.87 -28.03
C ALA A 525 11.96 13.05 -27.06
N ALA A 526 10.71 13.43 -26.78
CA ALA A 526 10.38 14.47 -25.81
C ALA A 526 10.79 14.09 -24.38
N ASP A 527 10.46 12.87 -23.95
CA ASP A 527 10.84 12.36 -22.63
C ASP A 527 12.35 12.22 -22.52
N ARG A 528 13.04 11.67 -23.54
CA ARG A 528 14.50 11.58 -23.57
C ARG A 528 15.13 12.96 -23.40
N ALA A 529 14.65 13.98 -24.10
CA ALA A 529 15.14 15.35 -23.95
C ALA A 529 14.89 15.90 -22.53
N ALA A 530 13.72 15.62 -21.94
CA ALA A 530 13.39 16.03 -20.57
C ALA A 530 14.28 15.36 -19.52
N PHE A 531 14.44 14.03 -19.58
CA PHE A 531 15.29 13.25 -18.68
C PHE A 531 16.76 13.61 -18.84
N THR A 532 17.28 13.72 -20.07
CA THR A 532 18.66 14.15 -20.32
C THR A 532 18.94 15.52 -19.70
N ARG A 533 18.04 16.49 -19.90
CA ARG A 533 18.16 17.83 -19.29
C ARG A 533 18.14 17.75 -17.75
N GLN A 534 17.26 16.95 -17.17
CA GLN A 534 17.20 16.79 -15.73
C GLN A 534 18.45 16.11 -15.17
N PHE A 535 18.98 15.08 -15.85
CA PHE A 535 20.24 14.43 -15.47
C PHE A 535 21.42 15.38 -15.52
N ARG A 536 21.50 16.27 -16.52
CA ARG A 536 22.54 17.30 -16.57
C ARG A 536 22.47 18.26 -15.39
N ARG A 537 21.26 18.68 -14.99
CA ARG A 537 21.07 19.52 -13.80
C ARG A 537 21.46 18.81 -12.51
N MET A 538 21.07 17.55 -12.35
CA MET A 538 21.36 16.77 -11.13
C MET A 538 22.83 16.38 -10.98
N TYR A 539 23.50 16.05 -12.08
CA TYR A 539 24.83 15.41 -12.05
C TYR A 539 25.93 16.19 -12.74
N GLY A 540 25.58 17.05 -13.70
CA GLY A 540 26.54 17.81 -14.52
C GLY A 540 26.99 19.15 -13.91
N GLY A 541 26.46 19.54 -12.75
CA GLY A 541 26.80 20.81 -12.10
C GLY A 541 26.17 22.05 -12.76
N GLU A 542 25.26 21.87 -13.72
CA GLU A 542 24.45 22.94 -14.31
C GLU A 542 23.33 23.30 -13.32
N SER A 543 23.57 24.32 -12.47
CA SER A 543 22.54 24.95 -11.63
C SER A 543 21.67 25.89 -12.45
#